data_AF-A0A928GCT6-F1
#
_entry.id   AF-A0A928GCT6-F1
#
_cell.length_a   1.000
_cell.length_b   1.000
_cell.length_c   1.000
_cell.angle_alpha   90.00
_cell.angle_beta   90.00
_cell.angle_gamma   90.00
#
_symmetry.space_group_name_H-M   'P 1'
#
loop_
_entity.id
_entity.type
_entity.pdbx_description
1 polymer ?
#
loop_
_entity_poly.entity_id
_entity_poly.type
_entity_poly.pdbx_seq_one_letter_code
_entity_poly.pdbx_strand_id
1 'polypeptide(L)'
;MKYKTIQIDCNDMSEKELNKTMKELLGFPDFYGMNWDAMIDCLSYMRYPHEQMTELTLEEDEILIIYCKNLPKAKFDIPIFIDVIDAVNEREMNDGHSPQIFLCPIC
;
A
#
# COMPACT_ATOMS: atom_id res chain seq x y z
N MET A 1 0.56 16.97 -9.29
CA MET A 1 -0.12 15.81 -8.69
C MET A 1 -0.49 14.84 -9.80
N LYS A 2 0.40 13.89 -10.00
CA LYS A 2 0.22 12.74 -10.88
C LYS A 2 -0.18 11.54 -10.03
N TYR A 3 -0.84 10.56 -10.63
CA TYR A 3 -1.25 9.36 -9.90
C TYR A 3 -0.81 8.10 -10.63
N LYS A 4 -0.29 7.15 -9.86
CA LYS A 4 -0.17 5.75 -10.23
C LYS A 4 -1.33 5.00 -9.59
N THR A 5 -1.77 3.91 -10.21
CA THR A 5 -2.96 3.20 -9.76
C THR A 5 -2.70 1.71 -9.75
N ILE A 6 -3.15 1.04 -8.70
CA ILE A 6 -3.32 -0.41 -8.68
C ILE A 6 -4.78 -0.74 -8.35
N GLN A 7 -5.21 -1.93 -8.71
CA GLN A 7 -6.54 -2.43 -8.40
C GLN A 7 -6.43 -3.78 -7.71
N ILE A 8 -7.19 -3.94 -6.63
CA ILE A 8 -7.35 -5.19 -5.90
C ILE A 8 -8.84 -5.57 -5.83
N ASP A 9 -9.14 -6.87 -5.94
CA ASP A 9 -10.47 -7.40 -5.67
C ASP A 9 -10.47 -8.04 -4.28
N CYS A 10 -11.10 -7.37 -3.33
CA CYS A 10 -11.14 -7.78 -1.93
C CYS A 10 -12.19 -8.88 -1.66
N ASN A 11 -12.89 -9.40 -2.68
CA ASN A 11 -13.94 -10.42 -2.47
C ASN A 11 -13.37 -11.67 -1.80
N ASP A 12 -13.81 -11.96 -0.57
CA ASP A 12 -13.38 -13.09 0.25
C ASP A 12 -11.86 -13.13 0.52
N MET A 13 -11.14 -12.03 0.28
CA MET A 13 -9.68 -11.97 0.37
C MET A 13 -9.23 -12.01 1.84
N SER A 14 -8.36 -12.96 2.16
CA SER A 14 -7.68 -13.08 3.46
C SER A 14 -6.48 -12.13 3.58
N GLU A 15 -5.99 -11.91 4.81
CA GLU A 15 -4.79 -11.11 5.05
C GLU A 15 -3.56 -11.66 4.31
N LYS A 16 -3.40 -12.98 4.27
CA LYS A 16 -2.31 -13.63 3.56
C LYS A 16 -2.37 -13.37 2.04
N GLU A 17 -3.57 -13.42 1.47
CA GLU A 17 -3.79 -13.13 0.05
C GLU A 17 -3.53 -11.65 -0.24
N LEU A 18 -4.01 -10.74 0.61
CA LEU A 18 -3.72 -9.31 0.50
C LEU A 18 -2.21 -9.06 0.50
N ASN A 19 -1.47 -9.60 1.48
CA ASN A 19 -0.02 -9.46 1.55
C ASN A 19 0.69 -9.97 0.30
N LYS A 20 0.24 -11.11 -0.24
CA LYS A 20 0.78 -11.66 -1.49
C LYS A 20 0.49 -10.75 -2.69
N THR A 21 -0.75 -10.29 -2.81
CA THR A 21 -1.18 -9.37 -3.87
C THR A 21 -0.41 -8.05 -3.82
N MET A 22 -0.22 -7.47 -2.63
CA MET A 22 0.56 -6.24 -2.47
C MET A 22 2.04 -6.46 -2.85
N LYS A 23 2.64 -7.56 -2.41
CA LYS A 23 4.01 -7.93 -2.81
C LYS A 23 4.14 -8.05 -4.32
N GLU A 24 3.21 -8.71 -4.99
CA GLU A 24 3.25 -8.92 -6.44
C GLU A 24 3.00 -7.62 -7.23
N LEU A 25 2.03 -6.79 -6.80
CA LEU A 25 1.66 -5.56 -7.51
C LEU A 25 2.67 -4.42 -7.32
N LEU A 26 3.31 -4.34 -6.16
CA LEU A 26 4.24 -3.27 -5.80
C LEU A 26 5.71 -3.70 -5.88
N GLY A 27 5.97 -4.99 -6.11
CA GLY A 27 7.30 -5.57 -6.17
C GLY A 27 8.03 -5.48 -4.82
N PHE A 28 7.42 -5.97 -3.74
CA PHE A 28 8.10 -6.06 -2.44
C PHE A 28 9.21 -7.13 -2.48
N PRO A 29 10.29 -6.97 -1.68
CA PRO A 29 11.46 -7.84 -1.73
C PRO A 29 11.16 -9.29 -1.31
N ASP A 30 12.10 -10.17 -1.62
CA ASP A 30 12.00 -11.59 -1.26
C ASP A 30 11.96 -11.85 0.24
N PHE A 31 12.58 -10.98 1.04
CA PHE A 31 12.57 -11.05 2.49
C PHE A 31 11.33 -10.40 3.14
N TYR A 32 10.33 -9.98 2.35
CA TYR A 32 9.09 -9.39 2.87
C TYR A 32 8.39 -10.30 3.90
N GLY A 33 8.10 -9.74 5.08
CA GLY A 33 7.63 -10.49 6.25
C GLY A 33 6.17 -10.95 6.23
N MET A 34 5.37 -10.58 5.22
CA MET A 34 3.97 -10.99 5.04
C MET A 34 3.07 -10.68 6.25
N ASN A 35 3.24 -9.50 6.85
CA ASN A 35 2.46 -8.99 7.98
C ASN A 35 2.29 -7.46 7.85
N TRP A 36 1.46 -6.86 8.70
CA TRP A 36 1.13 -5.44 8.66
C TRP A 36 2.34 -4.52 8.87
N ASP A 37 3.22 -4.82 9.83
CA ASP A 37 4.42 -4.01 10.09
C ASP A 37 5.37 -4.01 8.89
N ALA A 38 5.59 -5.20 8.31
CA ALA A 38 6.40 -5.33 7.09
C ALA A 38 5.79 -4.58 5.90
N MET A 39 4.45 -4.50 5.82
CA MET A 39 3.73 -3.74 4.80
C MET A 39 3.98 -2.24 4.97
N ILE A 40 3.85 -1.71 6.19
CA ILE A 40 4.17 -0.31 6.51
C ILE A 40 5.61 -0.01 6.11
N ASP A 41 6.55 -0.88 6.48
CA ASP A 41 7.96 -0.70 6.14
C ASP A 41 8.14 -0.57 4.62
N CYS A 42 7.65 -1.54 3.83
CA CYS A 42 7.85 -1.49 2.37
C CYS A 42 7.18 -0.25 1.74
N LEU A 43 5.94 0.04 2.12
CA LEU A 43 5.18 1.18 1.56
C LEU A 43 5.83 2.53 1.91
N SER A 44 6.48 2.65 3.07
CA SER A 44 7.18 3.88 3.48
C SER A 44 8.37 4.23 2.57
N TYR A 45 8.87 3.29 1.77
CA TYR A 45 10.07 3.50 0.95
C TYR A 45 9.78 3.73 -0.54
N MET A 46 8.51 3.91 -0.95
CA MET A 46 8.17 4.09 -2.38
C MET A 46 8.82 5.35 -3.01
N ARG A 47 9.13 6.39 -2.23
CA ARG A 47 9.87 7.58 -2.71
C ARG A 47 11.39 7.43 -2.67
N TYR A 48 11.90 6.31 -2.14
CA TYR A 48 13.31 6.07 -1.89
C TYR A 48 13.79 4.83 -2.67
N PRO A 49 13.89 4.91 -4.01
CA PRO A 49 14.16 3.74 -4.88
C PRO A 49 15.49 3.02 -4.59
N HIS A 50 16.45 3.72 -3.98
CA HIS A 50 17.74 3.15 -3.62
C HIS A 50 17.67 2.10 -2.50
N GLU A 51 16.60 2.11 -1.69
CA GLU A 51 16.38 1.17 -0.59
C GLU A 51 15.84 -0.20 -1.07
N GLN A 52 15.38 -0.31 -2.33
CA GLN A 52 14.93 -1.55 -2.97
C GLN A 52 13.82 -2.29 -2.20
N MET A 53 12.97 -1.54 -1.50
CA MET A 53 11.85 -2.07 -0.72
C MET A 53 10.57 -2.23 -1.55
N THR A 54 10.49 -1.56 -2.69
CA THR A 54 9.42 -1.68 -3.69
C THR A 54 10.03 -1.54 -5.09
N GLU A 55 9.48 -2.23 -6.08
CA GLU A 55 9.79 -1.96 -7.50
C GLU A 55 8.98 -0.77 -8.02
N LEU A 56 7.77 -0.57 -7.50
CA LEU A 56 6.99 0.63 -7.77
C LEU A 56 7.56 1.80 -6.98
N THR A 57 7.97 2.84 -7.70
CA THR A 57 8.52 4.07 -7.11
C THR A 57 7.56 5.23 -7.32
N LEU A 58 7.60 6.24 -6.45
CA LEU A 58 6.84 7.48 -6.57
C LEU A 58 7.80 8.67 -6.63
N GLU A 59 7.62 9.52 -7.63
CA GLU A 59 8.25 10.86 -7.65
C GLU A 59 7.57 11.78 -6.63
N GLU A 60 8.23 12.86 -6.21
CA GLU A 60 7.76 13.76 -5.13
C GLU A 60 6.31 14.27 -5.31
N ASP A 61 5.84 14.47 -6.55
CA ASP A 61 4.48 14.92 -6.87
C ASP A 61 3.51 13.80 -7.28
N GLU A 62 3.93 12.54 -7.17
CA GLU A 62 3.14 11.34 -7.43
C GLU A 62 2.48 10.77 -6.17
N ILE A 63 1.29 10.23 -6.37
CA ILE A 63 0.52 9.47 -5.37
C ILE A 63 0.14 8.10 -5.94
N LEU A 64 0.05 7.10 -5.08
CA LEU A 64 -0.52 5.79 -5.39
C LEU A 64 -2.00 5.77 -4.99
N ILE A 65 -2.88 5.44 -5.94
CA ILE A 65 -4.29 5.17 -5.67
C ILE A 65 -4.51 3.65 -5.72
N ILE A 66 -4.99 3.07 -4.62
CA ILE A 66 -5.36 1.66 -4.55
C ILE A 66 -6.87 1.56 -4.68
N TYR A 67 -7.34 1.09 -5.83
CA TYR A 67 -8.75 0.83 -6.06
C TYR A 67 -9.15 -0.51 -5.44
N CYS A 68 -10.04 -0.46 -4.44
CA CYS A 68 -10.47 -1.63 -3.68
C CYS A 68 -11.88 -2.05 -4.09
N LYS A 69 -11.99 -3.05 -4.97
CA LYS A 69 -13.28 -3.63 -5.36
C LYS A 69 -13.78 -4.60 -4.29
N ASN A 70 -15.09 -4.64 -4.05
CA ASN A 70 -15.70 -5.55 -3.07
C ASN A 70 -15.11 -5.43 -1.65
N LEU A 71 -14.58 -4.26 -1.25
CA LEU A 71 -13.93 -4.07 0.06
C LEU A 71 -14.79 -4.56 1.25
N PRO A 72 -16.11 -4.33 1.32
CA PRO A 72 -16.94 -4.84 2.41
C PRO A 72 -17.03 -6.38 2.50
N LYS A 73 -16.56 -7.12 1.49
CA LYS A 73 -16.52 -8.59 1.47
C LYS A 73 -15.13 -9.15 1.81
N ALA A 74 -14.19 -8.30 2.18
CA ALA A 74 -12.87 -8.73 2.64
C ALA A 74 -12.98 -9.61 3.89
N LYS A 75 -12.03 -10.55 4.02
CA LYS A 75 -11.85 -11.35 5.23
C LYS A 75 -10.65 -10.90 6.07
N PHE A 76 -9.79 -10.03 5.54
CA PHE A 76 -8.81 -9.32 6.34
C PHE A 76 -9.48 -8.23 7.18
N ASP A 77 -8.79 -7.77 8.23
CA ASP A 77 -9.26 -6.69 9.09
C ASP A 77 -9.14 -5.34 8.36
N ILE A 78 -10.26 -4.82 7.87
CA ILE A 78 -10.31 -3.56 7.09
C ILE A 78 -9.82 -2.37 7.94
N PRO A 79 -10.27 -2.17 9.20
CA PRO A 79 -9.69 -1.15 10.08
C PRO A 79 -8.16 -1.19 10.17
N ILE A 80 -7.56 -2.37 10.41
CA ILE A 80 -6.09 -2.49 10.48
C ILE A 80 -5.45 -2.11 9.13
N PHE A 81 -6.06 -2.51 8.01
CA PHE A 81 -5.53 -2.13 6.70
C PHE A 81 -5.59 -0.62 6.46
N ILE A 82 -6.62 0.08 6.96
CA ILE A 82 -6.68 1.55 6.92
C ILE A 82 -5.58 2.14 7.80
N ASP A 83 -5.40 1.63 9.03
CA ASP A 83 -4.37 2.10 9.96
C ASP A 83 -2.96 1.96 9.36
N VAL A 84 -2.70 0.89 8.59
CA VAL A 84 -1.43 0.69 7.85
C VAL A 84 -1.21 1.81 6.84
N ILE A 85 -2.23 2.19 6.07
CA ILE A 85 -2.12 3.26 5.07
C ILE A 85 -1.96 4.63 5.75
N ASP A 86 -2.68 4.86 6.84
CA ASP A 86 -2.57 6.09 7.61
C ASP A 86 -1.16 6.22 8.23
N ALA A 87 -0.61 5.16 8.81
CA ALA A 87 0.76 5.17 9.36
C ALA A 87 1.81 5.52 8.30
N VAL A 88 1.68 4.97 7.08
CA VAL A 88 2.58 5.29 5.95
C VAL A 88 2.45 6.77 5.55
N ASN A 89 1.22 7.28 5.47
CA ASN A 89 0.98 8.68 5.12
C ASN A 89 1.43 9.65 6.22
N GLU A 90 1.24 9.31 7.49
CA GLU A 90 1.71 10.11 8.63
C GLU A 90 3.23 10.24 8.63
N ARG A 91 3.96 9.17 8.29
CA ARG A 91 5.42 9.21 8.17
C ARG A 91 5.87 10.20 7.11
N GLU A 92 5.28 10.16 5.92
CA GLU A 92 5.57 11.11 4.84
C GLU A 92 5.27 12.56 5.23
N MET A 93 4.13 12.79 5.88
CA MET A 93 3.73 14.13 6.33
C MET A 93 4.66 14.68 7.41
N ASN A 94 5.16 13.82 8.31
CA ASN A 94 6.14 14.21 9.32
C ASN A 94 7.49 14.59 8.69
N ASP A 95 7.83 14.00 7.54
CA ASP A 95 9.00 14.34 6.73
C ASP A 95 8.77 15.56 5.81
N GLY A 96 7.58 16.17 5.85
CA GLY A 96 7.21 17.38 5.10
C GLY A 96 6.67 17.11 3.69
N HIS A 97 6.43 15.85 3.35
CA HIS A 97 5.86 15.44 2.07
C HIS A 97 4.32 15.38 2.12
N SER A 98 3.69 15.30 0.94
CA SER A 98 2.25 15.02 0.85
C SER A 98 1.98 13.52 1.04
N PRO A 99 0.77 13.12 1.50
CA PRO A 99 0.37 11.72 1.57
C PRO A 99 0.66 10.98 0.26
N GLN A 100 1.20 9.78 0.37
CA GLN A 100 1.64 9.00 -0.79
C GLN A 100 0.62 7.96 -1.25
N ILE A 101 -0.29 7.51 -0.39
CA ILE A 101 -1.29 6.49 -0.75
C ILE A 101 -2.71 6.97 -0.44
N PHE A 102 -3.62 6.71 -1.37
CA PHE A 102 -5.05 6.83 -1.16
C PHE A 102 -5.76 5.51 -1.44
N LEU A 103 -6.62 5.07 -0.52
CA LEU A 103 -7.56 3.97 -0.75
C LEU A 103 -8.82 4.51 -1.43
N CYS A 104 -9.24 3.87 -2.51
CA CYS A 104 -10.46 4.21 -3.25
C CYS A 104 -11.38 3.00 -3.36
N PRO A 105 -12.38 2.85 -2.47
CA PRO A 105 -13.38 1.79 -2.60
C PRO A 105 -14.20 1.97 -3.88
N ILE A 106 -14.33 0.90 -4.67
CA ILE A 106 -15.16 0.88 -5.88
C ILE A 106 -16.24 -0.19 -5.78
N CYS A 107 -17.48 0.24 -5.99
CA CYS A 107 -18.70 -0.56 -5.86
C CYS A 107 -18.99 -1.37 -7.12
#